data_AF-A0A2H5WNY0-F1
#
_entry.id   AF-A0A2H5WNY0-F1
#
_cell.length_a   1.000
_cell.length_b   1.000
_cell.length_c   1.000
_cell.angle_alpha   90.00
_cell.angle_beta   90.00
_cell.angle_gamma   90.00
#
_symmetry.space_group_name_H-M   'P 1'
#
loop_
_entity.id
_entity.type
_entity.pdbx_description
1 polymer ?
#
loop_
_entity_poly.entity_id
_entity_poly.type
_entity_poly.pdbx_seq_one_letter_code
_entity_poly.pdbx_strand_id
1 'polypeptide(L)' 'MSKRELKVVRLLEPELCMRCRFADFADVELADGQVRRMLYCRRLDCDNWDYSSAEPARRIEPSKDAEDWDDVA' A
#
# COMPACT_ATOMS: atom_id res chain seq x y z
N MET A 1 8.91 -16.64 -4.66
CA MET A 1 8.66 -15.44 -3.84
C MET A 1 7.40 -15.69 -3.02
N SER A 2 7.48 -15.62 -1.70
CA SER A 2 6.28 -15.61 -0.85
C SER A 2 5.42 -14.43 -1.29
N LYS A 3 4.17 -14.65 -1.70
CA LYS A 3 3.22 -13.57 -1.99
C LYS A 3 3.20 -12.66 -0.75
N ARG A 4 3.75 -11.45 -0.84
CA ARG A 4 3.64 -10.46 0.25
C ARG A 4 2.14 -10.26 0.48
N GLU A 5 1.63 -10.65 1.65
CA GLU A 5 0.24 -10.41 2.02
C GLU A 5 0.05 -8.92 2.31
N LEU A 6 -0.40 -8.19 1.29
CA LEU A 6 -0.64 -6.76 1.41
C LEU A 6 -1.97 -6.53 2.13
N LYS A 7 -1.96 -5.58 3.06
CA LYS A 7 -3.12 -5.24 3.90
C LYS A 7 -3.55 -3.81 3.61
N VAL A 8 -4.86 -3.58 3.65
CA VAL A 8 -5.44 -2.24 3.69
C VAL A 8 -5.55 -1.84 5.16
N VAL A 9 -5.01 -0.67 5.48
CA VAL A 9 -5.01 -0.12 6.84
C VAL A 9 -5.45 1.34 6.78
N ARG A 10 -6.00 1.84 7.88
CA ARG A 10 -6.15 3.28 8.11
C ARG A 10 -4.78 3.88 8.41
N LEU A 11 -4.60 5.13 7.98
CA LEU A 11 -3.43 5.93 8.30
C LEU A 11 -3.72 6.74 9.57
N LEU A 12 -2.73 6.86 10.46
CA LEU A 12 -2.82 7.71 11.63
C LEU A 12 -2.74 9.19 11.23
N GLU A 13 -1.78 9.52 10.34
CA GLU A 13 -1.55 10.86 9.78
C GLU A 13 -1.47 10.80 8.24
N PRO A 14 -2.61 10.91 7.53
CA PRO A 14 -2.65 10.79 6.06
C PRO A 14 -1.77 11.79 5.31
N GLU A 15 -1.62 13.01 5.85
CA GLU A 15 -0.85 14.09 5.24
C GLU A 15 0.64 13.76 5.15
N LEU A 16 1.17 12.98 6.09
CA LEU A 16 2.56 12.52 6.06
C LEU A 16 2.79 11.55 4.89
N CYS A 17 1.86 10.64 4.65
CA CYS A 17 1.97 9.68 3.55
C CYS A 17 1.89 10.36 2.18
N MET A 18 1.08 11.42 2.01
CA MET A 18 1.03 12.16 0.74
C MET A 18 2.35 12.83 0.34
N ARG A 19 3.27 13.04 1.29
CA ARG A 19 4.60 13.64 1.05
C ARG A 19 5.74 12.63 1.22
N CYS A 20 5.41 11.37 1.52
CA CYS A 20 6.40 10.35 1.82
C CYS A 20 6.96 9.76 0.53
N ARG A 21 8.28 9.77 0.37
CA ARG A 21 8.97 9.18 -0.80
C ARG A 21 8.76 7.68 -0.98
N PHE A 22 8.24 6.99 0.05
CA PHE A 22 7.96 5.56 0.03
C PHE A 22 6.47 5.25 -0.16
N ALA A 23 5.64 6.27 -0.34
CA ALA A 23 4.22 6.14 -0.57
C ALA A 23 3.91 6.59 -2.00
N ASP A 24 3.20 5.73 -2.72
CA ASP A 24 2.70 5.98 -4.06
C ASP A 24 1.20 5.77 -4.09
N PHE A 25 0.58 5.95 -5.25
CA PHE A 25 -0.79 5.51 -5.46
C PHE A 25 -0.83 4.12 -6.06
N ALA A 26 -1.86 3.35 -5.70
CA ALA A 26 -2.17 2.07 -6.34
C ALA A 26 -3.67 1.92 -6.50
N ASP A 27 -4.07 1.17 -7.53
CA ASP A 27 -5.42 0.65 -7.64
C ASP A 27 -5.51 -0.64 -6.81
N VAL A 28 -6.41 -0.66 -5.83
CA VAL A 28 -6.56 -1.74 -4.86
C VAL A 28 -7.94 -2.35 -5.01
N GLU A 29 -7.99 -3.66 -5.28
CA GLU A 29 -9.23 -4.44 -5.20
C GLU A 29 -9.45 -4.89 -3.74
N LEU A 30 -10.51 -4.37 -3.13
CA LEU A 30 -10.93 -4.69 -1.78
C LEU A 30 -11.61 -6.07 -1.71
N ALA A 31 -11.86 -6.56 -0.50
CA ALA A 31 -12.50 -7.85 -0.27
C ALA A 31 -13.93 -7.96 -0.83
N ASP A 32 -14.61 -6.83 -1.06
CA ASP A 32 -15.94 -6.76 -1.68
C ASP A 32 -15.89 -6.70 -3.23
N GLY A 33 -14.69 -6.69 -3.81
CA GLY A 33 -14.46 -6.58 -5.26
C GLY A 33 -14.45 -5.15 -5.79
N GLN A 34 -14.61 -4.13 -4.94
CA GLN A 34 -14.46 -2.74 -5.36
C GLN A 34 -13.00 -2.41 -5.61
N VAL A 35 -12.73 -1.72 -6.72
CA VAL A 35 -11.41 -1.15 -7.02
C VAL A 35 -11.39 0.30 -6.60
N ARG A 36 -10.40 0.68 -5.78
CA ARG A 36 -10.21 2.07 -5.33
C ARG A 36 -8.76 2.49 -5.47
N ARG A 37 -8.55 3.74 -5.85
CA ARG A 37 -7.22 4.36 -5.81
C ARG A 37 -6.87 4.72 -4.36
N MET A 38 -5.80 4.14 -3.85
CA MET A 38 -5.37 4.27 -2.45
C MET A 38 -3.88 4.60 -2.36
N LEU A 39 -3.46 5.10 -1.20
CA LEU A 39 -2.04 5.22 -0.88
C LEU A 39 -1.45 3.82 -0.65
N TYR A 40 -0.36 3.54 -1.35
CA TYR A 40 0.42 2.31 -1.25
C TYR A 40 1.76 2.62 -0.60
N CYS A 41 1.90 2.20 0.66
CA CYS A 41 3.14 2.38 1.40
C CYS A 41 4.04 1.15 1.22
N ARG A 42 5.28 1.37 0.77
CA ARG A 42 6.28 0.31 0.54
C ARG A 42 7.21 0.06 1.73
N ARG A 43 7.11 0.90 2.77
CA ARG A 43 8.01 0.87 3.92
C ARG A 43 7.56 -0.18 4.94
N LEU A 44 8.33 -1.25 5.13
CA LEU A 44 7.96 -2.38 6.01
C LEU A 44 7.97 -2.04 7.51
N ASP A 45 8.68 -0.98 7.90
CA ASP A 45 8.82 -0.49 9.27
C ASP A 45 8.06 0.84 9.50
N CYS A 46 7.00 1.12 8.72
CA CYS A 46 6.21 2.32 8.89
C CYS A 46 5.32 2.24 10.14
N ASP A 47 5.41 3.25 10.99
CA ASP A 47 4.63 3.42 12.22
C ASP A 47 3.33 4.21 12.02
N ASN A 48 3.11 4.80 10.83
CA ASN A 48 1.93 5.59 10.51
C ASN A 48 0.68 4.75 10.16
N TRP A 49 0.71 3.44 10.41
CA TRP A 49 -0.36 2.52 10.13
C TRP A 49 -1.13 2.14 11.38
N ASP A 50 -2.45 2.23 11.33
CA ASP A 50 -3.31 1.64 12.34
C ASP A 50 -3.50 0.14 12.06
N TYR A 51 -2.61 -0.70 12.59
CA TYR A 51 -2.67 -2.15 12.41
C TYR A 51 -3.94 -2.80 12.96
N SER A 52 -4.65 -2.14 13.88
CA SER A 52 -5.93 -2.66 14.39
C SER A 52 -7.04 -2.66 13.34
N SER A 53 -6.87 -1.84 12.29
CA SER A 53 -7.80 -1.71 11.16
C SER A 53 -7.45 -2.59 9.95
N ALA A 54 -6.51 -3.52 10.10
CA ALA A 54 -5.96 -4.25 8.97
C ALA A 54 -6.97 -5.22 8.32
N GLU A 55 -7.24 -4.99 7.04
CA GLU A 55 -8.09 -5.82 6.20
C GLU A 55 -7.30 -6.39 5.01
N PRO A 56 -7.67 -7.57 4.47
CA PRO A 56 -6.99 -8.13 3.31
C PRO A 56 -7.30 -7.35 2.02
N ALA A 57 -6.27 -7.10 1.20
CA ALA A 57 -6.45 -6.71 -0.19
C ALA A 57 -6.50 -7.96 -1.08
N ARG A 58 -7.39 -7.99 -2.08
CA ARG A 58 -7.41 -9.07 -3.08
C ARG A 58 -6.32 -8.89 -4.13
N ARG A 59 -6.14 -7.65 -4.58
CA ARG A 59 -5.21 -7.29 -5.65
C ARG A 59 -4.72 -5.86 -5.48
N ILE A 60 -3.45 -5.61 -5.79
CA ILE A 60 -2.85 -4.28 -5.78
C ILE A 60 -2.10 -4.08 -7.10
N GLU A 61 -2.40 -2.98 -7.78
CA GLU A 61 -1.70 -2.54 -8.98
C GLU A 61 -1.10 -1.15 -8.69
N PRO A 62 0.20 -1.05 -8.38
CA PRO A 62 0.87 0.22 -8.22
C PRO A 62 0.74 1.08 -9.48
N SER A 63 0.57 2.40 -9.32
CA SER A 63 0.60 3.31 -10.46
C SER A 63 1.96 3.23 -11.17
N LYS A 64 1.97 3.38 -12.50
CA LYS A 64 3.15 3.20 -13.38
C LYS A 64 4.39 4.03 -13.02
N ASP A 65 4.26 5.02 -12.15
CA ASP A 65 5.35 5.86 -11.65
C ASP A 65 6.09 5.25 -10.44
N ALA A 66 5.56 4.17 -9.85
CA ALA A 66 6.26 3.41 -8.83
C ALA A 66 7.36 2.59 -9.51
N GLU A 67 8.53 3.21 -9.73
CA GLU A 67 9.71 2.55 -10.27
C GLU A 67 9.94 1.22 -9.53
N ASP A 68 9.99 0.17 -10.35
CA ASP A 68 10.19 -1.23 -9.97
C ASP A 68 11.64 -1.40 -9.49
N TRP A 69 11.85 -1.18 -8.19
CA TRP A 69 13.13 -1.41 -7.53
C TRP A 69 13.30 -2.86 -7.02
N ASP A 70 12.35 -3.78 -7.30
CA ASP A 70 12.43 -5.18 -6.86
C ASP A 70 13.46 -6.02 -7.69
N ASP A 71 14.39 -5.39 -8.43
CA ASP A 71 15.40 -6.03 -9.29
C ASP A 71 16.86 -5.65 -8.93
N VAL A 72 17.19 -5.59 -7.62
CA VAL A 72 18.59 -5.63 -7.16
C VAL A 72 18.77 -6.81 -6.21
N ALA A 73 19.07 -7.96 -6.82
CA ALA A 73 19.58 -9.16 -6.17
C ALA A 73 21.10 -9.08 -5.95
#